data_AF-A0A5C3LZE8-F1
#
_entry.id   AF-A0A5C3LZE8-F1
#
_cell.length_a   1.000
_cell.length_b   1.000
_cell.length_c   1.000
_cell.angle_alpha   90.00
_cell.angle_beta   90.00
_cell.angle_gamma   90.00
#
_symmetry.space_group_name_H-M   'P 1'
#
loop_
_entity.id
_entity.type
_entity.pdbx_description
1 polymer ?
#
loop_
_entity_poly.entity_id
_entity_poly.type
_entity_poly.pdbx_seq_one_letter_code
_entity_poly.pdbx_strand_id
1 'polypeptide(L)'
;MFKFYSMIAIVASSISMVAAGGQLELCVKKDLQPYCSTLSYQDDVCYNLGTDLEDKVRSVDPVGSGHKCWLWEDQDCEGDSYDFTKHQNTLGSFNDKASSFYCSEN
;
A
#
# COMPACT_ATOMS: atom_id res chain seq x y z
N MET A 1 -31.99 45.12 -35.78
CA MET A 1 -31.47 44.99 -34.40
C MET A 1 -31.27 43.52 -34.10
N PHE A 2 -30.04 43.00 -34.18
CA PHE A 2 -29.72 41.61 -33.85
C PHE A 2 -29.00 41.57 -32.50
N LYS A 3 -29.61 40.92 -31.50
CA LYS A 3 -29.04 40.71 -30.17
C LYS A 3 -28.11 39.50 -30.22
N PHE A 4 -26.81 39.71 -29.98
CA PHE A 4 -25.83 38.65 -29.80
C PHE A 4 -25.96 38.10 -28.37
N TYR A 5 -26.30 36.82 -28.23
CA TYR A 5 -26.20 36.10 -26.96
C TYR A 5 -24.78 35.54 -26.83
N SER A 6 -24.06 35.98 -25.80
CA SER A 6 -22.75 35.44 -25.43
C SER A 6 -22.98 34.12 -24.68
N MET A 7 -22.62 33.01 -25.30
CA MET A 7 -22.55 31.69 -24.66
C MET A 7 -21.18 31.57 -23.99
N ILE A 8 -21.13 31.72 -22.67
CA ILE A 8 -19.93 31.40 -21.88
C ILE A 8 -19.86 29.88 -21.78
N ALA A 9 -18.89 29.28 -22.46
CA ALA A 9 -18.57 27.87 -22.29
C ALA A 9 -17.76 27.68 -20.99
N ILE A 10 -18.37 27.09 -19.97
CA ILE A 10 -17.67 26.63 -18.77
C ILE A 10 -17.03 25.29 -19.12
N VAL A 11 -15.71 25.29 -19.37
CA VAL A 11 -14.92 24.07 -19.48
C VAL A 11 -14.75 23.51 -18.07
N ALA A 12 -15.52 22.47 -17.73
CA ALA A 12 -15.29 21.67 -16.54
C ALA A 12 -14.02 20.83 -16.77
N SER A 13 -12.88 21.31 -16.29
CA SER A 13 -11.66 20.49 -16.20
C SER A 13 -11.86 19.44 -15.12
N SER A 14 -12.17 18.21 -15.51
CA SER A 14 -12.07 17.07 -14.62
C SER A 14 -10.59 16.82 -14.32
N ILE A 15 -10.14 17.15 -13.11
CA ILE A 15 -8.87 16.65 -12.60
C ILE A 15 -9.10 15.16 -12.36
N SER A 16 -8.56 14.31 -13.23
CA SER A 16 -8.45 12.89 -12.95
C SER A 16 -7.48 12.74 -11.80
N MET A 17 -7.98 12.50 -10.58
CA MET A 17 -7.14 12.01 -9.51
C MET A 17 -6.70 10.61 -9.93
N VAL A 18 -5.42 10.44 -10.25
CA VAL A 18 -4.84 9.10 -10.29
C VAL A 18 -4.93 8.59 -8.86
N ALA A 19 -5.50 7.40 -8.66
CA ALA A 19 -5.44 6.76 -7.35
C ALA A 19 -3.96 6.58 -7.01
N ALA A 20 -3.47 7.30 -5.99
CA ALA A 20 -2.13 7.14 -5.49
C ALA A 20 -1.97 5.70 -4.96
N GLY A 21 -0.75 5.16 -5.05
CA GLY A 21 -0.50 3.76 -4.74
C GLY A 21 0.85 3.30 -5.24
N GLY A 22 1.23 2.10 -4.83
CA GLY A 22 2.55 1.55 -5.11
C GLY A 22 2.56 0.03 -5.10
N GLN A 23 3.76 -0.50 -4.91
CA GLN A 23 3.97 -1.93 -4.73
C GLN A 23 4.65 -2.19 -3.39
N LEU A 24 4.29 -3.28 -2.76
CA LEU A 24 4.89 -3.78 -1.53
C LEU A 24 5.39 -5.20 -1.78
N GLU A 25 6.68 -5.43 -1.57
CA GLU A 25 7.25 -6.77 -1.57
C GLU A 25 7.20 -7.36 -0.17
N LEU A 26 6.65 -8.57 -0.05
CA LEU A 26 6.55 -9.33 1.19
C LEU A 26 7.19 -10.70 0.97
N CYS A 27 8.09 -11.12 1.87
CA CYS A 27 8.74 -12.42 1.78
C CYS A 27 8.54 -13.23 3.05
N VAL A 28 8.39 -14.56 2.88
CA VAL A 28 8.26 -15.51 4.00
C VAL A 28 9.60 -15.94 4.59
N LYS A 29 10.70 -15.44 4.03
CA LYS A 29 12.07 -15.60 4.51
C LYS A 29 12.61 -14.24 4.93
N LYS A 30 13.73 -14.25 5.67
CA LYS A 30 14.46 -13.02 6.02
C LYS A 30 15.28 -12.54 4.82
N ASP A 31 15.80 -11.33 4.91
CA ASP A 31 16.77 -10.76 3.98
C ASP A 31 16.29 -10.68 2.51
N LEU A 32 14.96 -10.60 2.28
CA LEU A 32 14.34 -10.69 0.94
C LEU A 32 14.85 -11.88 0.11
N GLN A 33 15.17 -12.99 0.80
CA GLN A 33 15.55 -14.26 0.21
C GLN A 33 14.34 -14.91 -0.47
N PRO A 34 14.52 -15.93 -1.35
CA PRO A 34 13.47 -16.38 -2.26
C PRO A 34 12.14 -16.68 -1.55
N TYR A 35 11.06 -16.68 -2.33
CA TYR A 35 9.65 -16.76 -1.90
C TYR A 35 9.09 -15.40 -1.44
N CYS A 36 9.15 -14.43 -2.35
CA CYS A 36 8.55 -13.10 -2.19
C CYS A 36 7.33 -12.95 -3.11
N SER A 37 6.38 -12.14 -2.65
CA SER A 37 5.20 -11.72 -3.39
C SER A 37 5.18 -10.20 -3.47
N THR A 38 5.07 -9.67 -4.69
CA THR A 38 4.84 -8.25 -4.92
C THR A 38 3.35 -7.98 -5.00
N LEU A 39 2.84 -7.17 -4.08
CA LEU A 39 1.44 -6.77 -4.00
C LEU A 39 1.30 -5.32 -4.43
N SER A 40 0.36 -5.04 -5.33
CA SER A 40 -0.04 -3.66 -5.63
C SER A 40 -1.04 -3.17 -4.60
N TYR A 41 -0.93 -1.90 -4.20
CA TYR A 41 -1.87 -1.27 -3.29
C TYR A 41 -2.29 0.11 -3.78
N GLN A 42 -3.43 0.57 -3.29
CA GLN A 42 -3.84 1.97 -3.34
C GLN A 42 -3.58 2.58 -1.97
N ASP A 43 -3.21 3.85 -1.97
CA ASP A 43 -3.01 4.61 -0.75
C ASP A 43 -4.27 4.61 0.09
N ASP A 44 -4.06 4.53 1.39
CA ASP A 44 -5.10 4.59 2.40
C ASP A 44 -6.12 3.44 2.38
N VAL A 45 -5.79 2.33 1.70
CA VAL A 45 -6.63 1.13 1.63
C VAL A 45 -5.99 -0.02 2.40
N CYS A 46 -6.81 -0.69 3.23
CA CYS A 46 -6.40 -1.91 3.92
C CYS A 46 -6.60 -3.15 3.02
N TYR A 47 -5.65 -4.08 3.09
CA TYR A 47 -5.66 -5.33 2.34
C TYR A 47 -5.37 -6.51 3.27
N ASN A 48 -6.21 -7.55 3.20
CA ASN A 48 -5.95 -8.81 3.87
C ASN A 48 -4.96 -9.65 3.08
N LEU A 49 -4.00 -10.25 3.80
CA LEU A 49 -3.03 -11.16 3.21
C LEU A 49 -3.71 -12.48 2.85
N GLY A 50 -3.32 -13.04 1.70
CA GLY A 50 -3.76 -14.37 1.32
C GLY A 50 -3.04 -15.46 2.13
N THR A 51 -3.55 -16.68 2.05
CA THR A 51 -3.06 -17.86 2.80
C THR A 51 -1.58 -18.17 2.62
N ASP A 52 -0.95 -17.69 1.54
CA ASP A 52 0.47 -17.89 1.26
C ASP A 52 1.38 -16.97 2.10
N LEU A 53 0.86 -15.84 2.58
CA LEU A 53 1.61 -14.81 3.30
C LEU A 53 1.14 -14.62 4.75
N GLU A 54 -0.15 -14.83 5.02
CA GLU A 54 -0.74 -14.73 6.37
C GLU A 54 0.08 -15.55 7.38
N ASP A 55 0.45 -14.92 8.51
CA ASP A 55 1.28 -15.47 9.58
C ASP A 55 2.65 -16.03 9.14
N LYS A 56 3.18 -15.56 8.02
CA LYS A 56 4.44 -16.08 7.45
C LYS A 56 5.43 -15.01 7.04
N VAL A 57 5.02 -13.74 6.99
CA VAL A 57 5.89 -12.64 6.55
C VAL A 57 7.06 -12.46 7.52
N ARG A 58 8.27 -12.32 6.97
CA ARG A 58 9.51 -12.13 7.74
C ARG A 58 10.40 -11.00 7.24
N SER A 59 10.29 -10.58 6.00
CA SER A 59 10.96 -9.39 5.47
C SER A 59 10.09 -8.68 4.47
N VAL A 60 10.26 -7.36 4.34
CA VAL A 60 9.40 -6.51 3.52
C VAL A 60 10.19 -5.39 2.84
N ASP A 61 9.71 -4.93 1.70
CA ASP A 61 10.23 -3.75 1.02
C ASP A 61 9.11 -2.95 0.34
N PRO A 62 8.84 -1.71 0.75
CA PRO A 62 7.99 -0.83 -0.03
C PRO A 62 8.75 -0.46 -1.31
N VAL A 63 8.26 -0.92 -2.46
CA VAL A 63 8.94 -0.75 -3.74
C VAL A 63 8.91 0.72 -4.13
N GLY A 64 10.10 1.30 -4.33
CA GLY A 64 10.25 2.73 -4.61
C GLY A 64 10.56 3.53 -3.36
N SER A 65 10.32 4.84 -3.40
CA SER A 65 10.64 5.76 -2.31
C SER A 65 9.44 6.61 -1.96
N GLY A 66 9.30 6.98 -0.68
CA GLY A 66 8.23 7.88 -0.25
C GLY A 66 6.97 7.18 0.21
N HIS A 67 7.02 5.87 0.48
CA HIS A 67 5.88 5.13 1.00
C HIS A 67 6.09 4.77 2.46
N LYS A 68 5.04 4.89 3.27
CA LYS A 68 4.96 4.34 4.61
C LYS A 68 3.95 3.20 4.60
N CYS A 69 4.34 2.06 5.17
CA CYS A 69 3.51 0.87 5.23
C CYS A 69 3.41 0.36 6.67
N TRP A 70 2.31 -0.33 6.94
CA TRP A 70 1.98 -0.98 8.19
C TRP A 70 1.58 -2.42 7.90
N LEU A 71 2.12 -3.34 8.67
CA LEU A 71 1.57 -4.69 8.82
C LEU A 71 0.79 -4.75 10.12
N TRP A 72 -0.30 -5.51 10.11
CA TRP A 72 -1.18 -5.71 11.26
C TRP A 72 -1.29 -7.19 11.59
N GLU A 73 -1.35 -7.52 12.89
CA GLU A 73 -1.44 -8.91 13.35
C GLU A 73 -2.75 -9.57 12.89
N ASP A 74 -3.85 -8.82 12.89
CA ASP A 74 -5.17 -9.32 12.53
C ASP A 74 -5.58 -8.87 11.11
N GLN A 75 -6.66 -9.45 10.60
CA GLN A 75 -7.30 -8.99 9.37
C GLN A 75 -7.90 -7.59 9.54
N ASP A 76 -8.21 -6.95 8.42
CA ASP A 76 -8.87 -5.65 8.34
C ASP A 76 -8.12 -4.51 9.05
N CYS A 77 -6.79 -4.62 9.15
CA CYS A 77 -5.87 -3.66 9.73
C CYS A 77 -6.14 -3.36 11.21
N GLU A 78 -6.41 -4.42 11.96
CA GLU A 78 -6.67 -4.38 13.41
C GLU A 78 -5.52 -5.01 14.22
N GLY A 79 -5.55 -4.80 15.54
CA GLY A 79 -4.59 -5.39 16.47
C GLY A 79 -3.27 -4.65 16.59
N ASP A 80 -2.20 -5.37 16.95
CA ASP A 80 -0.86 -4.79 17.01
C ASP A 80 -0.30 -4.58 15.60
N SER A 81 0.57 -3.58 15.44
CA SER A 81 1.13 -3.23 14.13
C SER A 81 2.64 -3.05 14.14
N TYR A 82 3.20 -3.19 12.94
CA TYR A 82 4.60 -2.92 12.63
C TYR A 82 4.69 -1.98 11.43
N ASP A 83 5.24 -0.78 11.63
CA ASP A 83 5.39 0.23 10.57
C ASP A 83 6.82 0.31 10.03
N PHE A 84 6.93 0.65 8.75
CA PHE A 84 8.19 0.76 8.05
C PHE A 84 8.08 1.71 6.85
N THR A 85 9.17 2.41 6.55
CA THR A 85 9.29 3.32 5.39
C THR A 85 10.35 2.88 4.40
N LYS A 86 11.03 1.76 4.70
CA LYS A 86 12.17 1.22 3.97
C LYS A 86 12.21 -0.28 4.15
N HIS A 87 12.92 -0.95 3.24
CA HIS A 87 13.44 -2.30 3.35
C HIS A 87 13.68 -2.75 4.81
N GLN A 88 13.10 -3.89 5.17
CA GLN A 88 13.33 -4.59 6.44
C GLN A 88 13.80 -6.02 6.17
N ASN A 89 15.04 -6.33 6.53
CA ASN A 89 15.59 -7.69 6.46
C ASN A 89 14.92 -8.67 7.42
N THR A 90 14.34 -8.16 8.51
CA THR A 90 13.55 -8.94 9.47
C THR A 90 12.53 -8.06 10.18
N LEU A 91 11.40 -8.64 10.57
CA LEU A 91 10.36 -7.97 11.39
C LEU A 91 10.57 -8.15 12.90
N GLY A 92 11.69 -8.74 13.33
CA GLY A 92 11.99 -8.94 14.76
C GLY A 92 10.94 -9.78 15.49
N SER A 93 10.31 -9.22 16.52
CA SER A 93 9.22 -9.86 17.28
C SER A 93 7.90 -9.95 16.52
N PHE A 94 7.80 -9.32 15.35
CA PHE A 94 6.61 -9.31 14.49
C PHE A 94 6.70 -10.33 13.33
N ASN A 95 7.79 -11.12 13.26
CA ASN A 95 7.89 -12.20 12.28
C ASN A 95 6.73 -13.19 12.46
N ASP A 96 6.18 -13.67 11.34
CA ASP A 96 5.13 -14.71 11.31
C ASP A 96 3.82 -14.29 11.99
N LYS A 97 3.47 -13.00 11.92
CA LYS A 97 2.23 -12.48 12.54
C LYS A 97 1.33 -11.67 11.62
N ALA A 98 1.85 -11.18 10.50
CA ALA A 98 1.09 -10.26 9.67
C ALA A 98 -0.09 -10.99 8.99
N SER A 99 -1.28 -10.42 9.12
CA SER A 99 -2.51 -10.89 8.45
C SER A 99 -3.15 -9.85 7.54
N SER A 100 -2.81 -8.57 7.71
CA SER A 100 -3.22 -7.50 6.79
C SER A 100 -2.16 -6.42 6.68
N PHE A 101 -2.28 -5.57 5.66
CA PHE A 101 -1.39 -4.45 5.43
C PHE A 101 -2.11 -3.23 4.90
N TYR A 102 -1.50 -2.08 5.12
CA TYR A 102 -1.94 -0.77 4.67
C TYR A 102 -0.71 0.06 4.30
N CYS A 103 -0.78 0.85 3.24
CA CYS A 103 0.31 1.73 2.83
C CYS A 103 -0.25 3.08 2.36
N SER A 104 0.59 4.10 2.44
CA SER A 104 0.27 5.46 2.01
C SER A 104 1.55 6.17 1.58
N GLU A 105 1.47 7.08 0.61
CA GLU A 105 2.53 8.04 0.35
C GLU A 105 2.77 8.94 1.59
N ASN A 106 4.05 9.17 1.92
CA ASN A 106 4.49 9.85 3.13
C ASN A 106 4.75 11.34 2.91
#